data_AF-A0A7S2LF41-F1
#
_entry.id   AF-A0A7S2LF41-F1
#
_cell.length_a   1.000
_cell.length_b   1.000
_cell.length_c   1.000
_cell.angle_alpha   90.00
_cell.angle_beta   90.00
_cell.angle_gamma   90.00
#
_symmetry.space_group_name_H-M   'P 1'
#
loop_
_entity.id
_entity.type
_entity.pdbx_description
1 polymer ?
#
loop_
_entity_poly.entity_id
_entity_poly.type
_entity_poly.pdbx_seq_one_letter_code
_entity_poly.pdbx_strand_id
1 'polypeptide(L)'
;CGFDPTDRLRLLPEGASGCTSNGHEPEGNIGVQVGCSVAEGHTSPCRPALRTELLAVSLLTSTSSNAHITAIRVEGPRSSVLTFSGPISGRLQAGDSITIAPSSIRIDGLPLASMTQAQRLEAYSLAGTAPYQDDVARSYLHGWHRVRYLDPAEDASARVNGQVADKLRITKGWDPRRPGGVPGFGFTGDPADEPQWVRRNVMDTGRELRSEFPMNVLKLCWAPVDGGRSLFYGEAGAVTFADPHSMTASVSLTTRQMGAVAPVVLTFAPTVGLKMYERVAGEMILQIRFVGPRFALATSSGEALQPEDAVPPASMAQSMCGKLFLEVWSNDARGFPMPKACYFGPVGGAGAVDDDGNPVERDLVVVFERFNGLRNYCVGGEDIGCEYQVVLNALVGG
;
A
#
# COMPACT_ATOMS: atom_id res chain seq x y z
N CYS A 1 1.89 12.17 -14.20
CA CYS A 1 2.51 11.37 -13.10
C CYS A 1 1.57 10.37 -12.46
N GLY A 2 0.66 9.77 -13.23
CA GLY A 2 0.28 8.43 -12.85
C GLY A 2 1.63 7.74 -12.87
N PHE A 3 2.03 7.19 -11.75
CA PHE A 3 3.38 6.72 -11.59
C PHE A 3 3.76 5.82 -12.77
N ASP A 4 4.95 6.02 -13.32
CA ASP A 4 5.50 5.17 -14.39
C ASP A 4 6.34 4.05 -13.76
N PRO A 5 6.37 2.83 -14.34
CA PRO A 5 7.27 1.77 -13.87
C PRO A 5 8.76 2.17 -13.87
N THR A 6 9.13 3.17 -14.65
CA THR A 6 10.50 3.71 -14.69
C THR A 6 10.77 4.75 -13.60
N ASP A 7 9.73 5.26 -12.93
CA ASP A 7 9.88 6.24 -11.85
C ASP A 7 10.81 5.69 -10.75
N ARG A 8 11.30 6.63 -9.96
CA ARG A 8 12.16 6.39 -8.80
C ARG A 8 11.64 7.17 -7.62
N LEU A 9 11.84 6.61 -6.44
CA LEU A 9 11.66 7.32 -5.18
C LEU A 9 13.01 7.55 -4.52
N ARG A 10 13.16 8.65 -3.80
CA ARG A 10 14.33 8.95 -2.98
C ARG A 10 13.86 9.35 -1.60
N LEU A 11 14.49 8.77 -0.59
CA LEU A 11 14.29 9.19 0.79
C LEU A 11 15.29 10.31 1.13
N LEU A 12 14.85 11.32 1.86
CA LEU A 12 15.67 12.41 2.37
C LEU A 12 15.41 12.61 3.86
N PRO A 13 16.41 12.99 4.66
CA PRO A 13 16.19 13.34 6.06
C PRO A 13 15.32 14.59 6.19
N GLU A 14 14.63 14.75 7.32
CA GLU A 14 13.72 15.88 7.59
C GLU A 14 14.35 17.26 7.35
N GLY A 15 15.66 17.39 7.67
CA GLY A 15 16.45 18.61 7.47
C GLY A 15 17.06 18.80 6.08
N ALA A 16 16.87 17.86 5.15
CA ALA A 16 17.35 18.05 3.78
C ALA A 16 16.58 19.17 3.07
N SER A 17 17.28 19.77 2.10
CA SER A 17 16.69 20.69 1.13
C SER A 17 15.50 20.03 0.41
N GLY A 18 14.53 20.84 -0.02
CA GLY A 18 13.30 20.32 -0.65
C GLY A 18 13.60 19.44 -1.86
N CYS A 19 12.65 18.58 -2.26
CA CYS A 19 12.84 17.61 -3.34
C CYS A 19 13.32 18.21 -4.68
N THR A 20 13.14 19.51 -4.89
CA THR A 20 13.54 20.22 -6.11
C THR A 20 14.87 20.98 -5.99
N SER A 21 15.60 20.83 -4.89
CA SER A 21 16.88 21.49 -4.67
C SER A 21 17.97 20.96 -5.62
N ASN A 22 19.08 21.70 -5.73
CA ASN A 22 20.26 21.32 -6.52
C ASN A 22 19.95 20.93 -7.97
N GLY A 23 19.02 21.64 -8.62
CA GLY A 23 18.64 21.33 -10.00
C GLY A 23 17.87 20.02 -10.13
N HIS A 24 16.94 19.76 -9.19
CA HIS A 24 16.17 18.51 -9.12
C HIS A 24 17.01 17.27 -8.76
N GLU A 25 18.10 17.46 -8.02
CA GLU A 25 18.96 16.38 -7.53
C GLU A 25 19.27 16.58 -6.02
N PRO A 26 18.25 16.44 -5.15
CA PRO A 26 18.42 16.71 -3.73
C PRO A 26 19.40 15.70 -3.10
N GLU A 27 20.37 16.23 -2.35
CA GLU A 27 21.37 15.44 -1.63
C GLU A 27 20.93 15.19 -0.18
N GLY A 28 21.32 14.04 0.37
CA GLY A 28 21.07 13.71 1.78
C GLY A 28 21.44 12.27 2.10
N ASN A 29 22.36 12.07 3.05
CA ASN A 29 22.63 10.72 3.56
C ASN A 29 21.52 10.30 4.53
N ILE A 30 21.08 9.06 4.40
CA ILE A 30 20.00 8.45 5.18
C ILE A 30 20.55 7.12 5.67
N GLY A 31 20.67 6.95 6.98
CA GLY A 31 21.11 5.69 7.60
C GLY A 31 20.06 4.57 7.54
N VAL A 32 19.27 4.51 6.47
CA VAL A 32 18.21 3.52 6.25
C VAL A 32 18.81 2.33 5.51
N GLN A 33 18.63 1.12 6.00
CA GLN A 33 19.03 -0.07 5.24
C GLN A 33 18.03 -0.33 4.12
N VAL A 34 18.52 -0.44 2.89
CA VAL A 34 17.71 -0.66 1.69
C VAL A 34 18.05 -2.00 1.06
N GLY A 35 17.04 -2.70 0.56
CA GLY A 35 17.25 -3.88 -0.27
C GLY A 35 17.39 -5.18 0.51
N CYS A 36 16.60 -5.36 1.56
CA CYS A 36 16.24 -6.70 2.01
C CYS A 36 15.34 -7.32 0.91
N SER A 37 15.97 -7.74 -0.20
CA SER A 37 15.26 -8.36 -1.31
C SER A 37 14.99 -9.80 -0.96
N VAL A 38 13.78 -10.23 -1.26
CA VAL A 38 13.36 -11.62 -1.09
C VAL A 38 13.13 -12.34 -2.40
N ALA A 39 13.66 -11.80 -3.48
CA ALA A 39 13.59 -12.45 -4.78
C ALA A 39 14.47 -13.71 -4.78
N GLU A 40 13.89 -14.76 -5.36
CA GLU A 40 14.38 -16.13 -5.44
C GLU A 40 15.92 -16.25 -5.55
N GLY A 41 16.51 -16.95 -4.58
CA GLY A 41 17.90 -17.42 -4.64
C GLY A 41 19.00 -16.41 -4.31
N HIS A 42 18.68 -15.17 -3.90
CA HIS A 42 19.70 -14.18 -3.54
C HIS A 42 19.67 -13.84 -2.04
N THR A 43 20.62 -14.41 -1.30
CA THR A 43 20.90 -14.11 0.12
C THR A 43 21.67 -12.78 0.28
N SER A 44 21.25 -11.69 -0.37
CA SER A 44 21.92 -10.42 -0.08
C SER A 44 21.42 -9.90 1.27
N PRO A 45 22.28 -9.82 2.31
CA PRO A 45 21.89 -9.23 3.58
C PRO A 45 21.49 -7.77 3.37
N CYS A 46 20.60 -7.27 4.23
CA CYS A 46 20.22 -5.86 4.27
C CYS A 46 21.51 -5.02 4.28
N ARG A 47 21.68 -4.14 3.29
CA ARG A 47 22.88 -3.30 3.18
C ARG A 47 22.61 -1.97 3.87
N PRO A 48 23.54 -1.46 4.69
CA PRO A 48 23.44 -0.09 5.17
C PRO A 48 23.49 0.86 3.98
N ALA A 49 22.52 1.78 3.86
CA ALA A 49 22.67 2.86 2.90
C ALA A 49 23.80 3.77 3.39
N LEU A 50 24.92 3.70 2.68
CA LEU A 50 26.07 4.57 2.94
C LEU A 50 25.93 5.92 2.21
N ARG A 51 24.91 6.06 1.36
CA ARG A 51 24.62 7.20 0.49
C ARG A 51 23.11 7.29 0.21
N THR A 52 22.69 8.43 -0.34
CA THR A 52 21.33 8.62 -0.88
C THR A 52 20.95 7.52 -1.87
N GLU A 53 19.98 6.68 -1.54
CA GLU A 53 19.53 5.60 -2.42
C GLU A 53 18.32 5.98 -3.28
N LEU A 54 18.34 5.50 -4.52
CA LEU A 54 17.19 5.51 -5.42
C LEU A 54 16.44 4.19 -5.27
N LEU A 55 15.21 4.27 -4.79
CA LEU A 55 14.31 3.14 -4.71
C LEU A 55 13.65 2.94 -6.07
N ALA A 56 13.92 1.78 -6.67
CA ALA A 56 13.13 1.30 -7.80
C ALA A 56 11.69 1.07 -7.32
N VAL A 57 10.73 1.41 -8.17
CA VAL A 57 9.30 1.20 -7.91
C VAL A 57 8.71 0.37 -9.03
N SER A 58 7.72 -0.43 -8.68
CA SER A 58 6.83 -1.10 -9.59
C SER A 58 5.47 -0.43 -9.48
N LEU A 59 4.84 -0.17 -10.63
CA LEU A 59 3.47 0.32 -10.65
C LEU A 59 2.54 -0.88 -10.40
N LEU A 60 1.87 -0.89 -9.26
CA LEU A 60 0.78 -1.81 -8.99
C LEU A 60 -0.49 -1.30 -9.69
N THR A 61 -0.58 -1.74 -10.95
CA THR A 61 -1.71 -1.82 -11.90
C THR A 61 -1.97 -0.67 -12.88
N SER A 62 -1.87 -1.02 -14.17
CA SER A 62 -2.53 -0.37 -15.32
C SER A 62 -3.67 -1.26 -15.79
N THR A 63 -4.89 -1.01 -15.32
CA THR A 63 -6.09 -1.66 -15.88
C THR A 63 -6.89 -0.58 -16.59
N SER A 64 -6.95 -0.64 -17.91
CA SER A 64 -7.96 0.07 -18.71
C SER A 64 -9.16 -0.87 -18.91
N SER A 65 -10.33 -0.31 -19.13
CA SER A 65 -11.53 -1.08 -19.40
C SER A 65 -12.34 -0.41 -20.49
N ASN A 66 -13.24 -1.15 -21.15
CA ASN A 66 -14.11 -0.62 -22.19
C ASN A 66 -15.19 0.35 -21.67
N ALA A 67 -15.30 0.56 -20.35
CA ALA A 67 -16.17 1.59 -19.79
C ALA A 67 -15.45 2.93 -19.86
N HIS A 68 -16.02 3.91 -20.56
CA HIS A 68 -15.48 5.26 -20.72
C HIS A 68 -16.37 6.27 -20.00
N ILE A 69 -15.86 7.49 -19.78
CA ILE A 69 -16.64 8.55 -19.12
C ILE A 69 -17.62 9.18 -20.13
N THR A 70 -18.88 9.35 -19.77
CA THR A 70 -19.90 9.92 -20.67
C THR A 70 -20.31 11.33 -20.25
N ALA A 71 -20.23 11.64 -18.95
CA ALA A 71 -20.63 12.94 -18.44
C ALA A 71 -19.91 13.29 -17.14
N ILE A 72 -19.87 14.60 -16.87
CA ILE A 72 -19.39 15.17 -15.61
C ILE A 72 -20.46 16.10 -15.04
N ARG A 73 -20.81 15.89 -13.78
CA ARG A 73 -21.66 16.80 -13.01
C ARG A 73 -20.82 17.45 -11.92
N VAL A 74 -20.60 18.75 -12.01
CA VAL A 74 -19.92 19.52 -10.95
C VAL A 74 -20.90 19.73 -9.79
N GLU A 75 -20.51 19.36 -8.57
CA GLU A 75 -21.36 19.47 -7.36
C GLU A 75 -20.99 20.66 -6.47
N GLY A 76 -19.97 21.43 -6.87
CA GLY A 76 -19.49 22.61 -6.16
C GLY A 76 -17.97 22.72 -6.20
N PRO A 77 -17.35 23.50 -5.30
CA PRO A 77 -15.92 23.79 -5.35
C PRO A 77 -15.03 22.59 -4.99
N ARG A 78 -15.58 21.52 -4.42
CA ARG A 78 -14.82 20.41 -3.83
C ARG A 78 -15.01 19.06 -4.52
N SER A 79 -16.03 18.89 -5.35
CA SER A 79 -16.31 17.58 -5.95
C SER A 79 -17.08 17.67 -7.25
N SER A 80 -16.93 16.60 -8.03
CA SER A 80 -17.68 16.36 -9.25
C SER A 80 -17.97 14.87 -9.36
N VAL A 81 -19.02 14.53 -10.09
CA VAL A 81 -19.44 13.16 -10.37
C VAL A 81 -19.14 12.83 -11.81
N LEU A 82 -18.41 11.76 -12.03
CA LEU A 82 -18.18 11.13 -13.32
C LEU A 82 -19.26 10.08 -13.55
N THR A 83 -19.86 10.09 -14.74
CA THR A 83 -20.76 9.04 -15.23
C THR A 83 -20.02 8.22 -16.27
N PHE A 84 -20.16 6.91 -16.24
CA PHE A 84 -19.50 5.97 -17.14
C PHE A 84 -20.50 5.33 -18.09
N SER A 85 -20.03 4.81 -19.23
CA SER A 85 -20.86 4.14 -20.24
C SER A 85 -21.40 2.78 -19.82
N GLY A 86 -20.96 2.25 -18.68
CA GLY A 86 -21.45 1.00 -18.11
C GLY A 86 -20.93 0.75 -16.70
N PRO A 87 -21.25 -0.41 -16.12
CA PRO A 87 -20.87 -0.75 -14.76
C PRO A 87 -19.35 -0.78 -14.58
N ILE A 88 -18.89 -0.03 -13.58
CA ILE A 88 -17.48 0.04 -13.15
C ILE A 88 -17.25 -0.66 -11.80
N SER A 89 -18.33 -1.11 -11.14
CA SER A 89 -18.28 -1.94 -9.94
C SER A 89 -17.46 -3.20 -10.20
N GLY A 90 -16.33 -3.37 -9.51
CA GLY A 90 -15.36 -4.44 -9.73
C GLY A 90 -14.13 -4.05 -10.57
N ARG A 91 -14.14 -2.88 -11.22
CA ARG A 91 -12.99 -2.34 -11.99
C ARG A 91 -12.31 -1.19 -11.25
N LEU A 92 -13.11 -0.32 -10.65
CA LEU A 92 -12.68 0.76 -9.76
C LEU A 92 -13.27 0.54 -8.38
N GLN A 93 -12.46 0.69 -7.34
CA GLN A 93 -12.83 0.67 -5.93
C GLN A 93 -12.76 2.07 -5.33
N ALA A 94 -13.56 2.32 -4.28
CA ALA A 94 -13.46 3.56 -3.53
C ALA A 94 -12.05 3.73 -2.95
N GLY A 95 -11.43 4.88 -3.20
CA GLY A 95 -10.05 5.18 -2.83
C GLY A 95 -9.04 5.02 -3.97
N ASP A 96 -9.42 4.36 -5.07
CA ASP A 96 -8.60 4.30 -6.28
C ASP A 96 -8.32 5.70 -6.82
N SER A 97 -7.14 5.88 -7.40
CA SER A 97 -6.77 7.13 -8.06
C SER A 97 -6.84 6.94 -9.57
N ILE A 98 -7.49 7.86 -10.27
CA ILE A 98 -7.62 7.81 -11.73
C ILE A 98 -7.09 9.08 -12.40
N THR A 99 -6.69 8.92 -13.65
CA THR A 99 -6.48 10.03 -14.60
C THR A 99 -7.35 9.89 -15.83
N ILE A 100 -7.64 11.00 -16.48
CA ILE A 100 -8.39 11.05 -17.74
C ILE A 100 -7.47 11.60 -18.83
N ALA A 101 -7.56 11.09 -20.06
CA ALA A 101 -6.77 11.63 -21.18
C ALA A 101 -7.21 13.08 -21.51
N PRO A 102 -6.33 14.10 -21.42
CA PRO A 102 -6.70 15.49 -21.70
C PRO A 102 -7.24 15.72 -23.11
N SER A 103 -6.77 14.94 -24.09
CA SER A 103 -7.22 15.01 -25.50
C SER A 103 -8.70 14.70 -25.69
N SER A 104 -9.28 13.87 -24.81
CA SER A 104 -10.69 13.49 -24.84
C SER A 104 -11.63 14.55 -24.25
N ILE A 105 -11.09 15.53 -23.52
CA ILE A 105 -11.86 16.55 -22.81
C ILE A 105 -12.13 17.73 -23.74
N ARG A 106 -13.38 18.18 -23.75
CA ARG A 106 -13.82 19.43 -24.35
C ARG A 106 -14.23 20.41 -23.26
N ILE A 107 -13.90 21.67 -23.47
CA ILE A 107 -14.29 22.78 -22.60
C ILE A 107 -15.08 23.76 -23.47
N ASP A 108 -16.34 23.96 -23.11
CA ASP A 108 -17.30 24.76 -23.86
C ASP A 108 -17.41 24.29 -25.33
N GLY A 109 -17.33 22.97 -25.55
CA GLY A 109 -17.35 22.33 -26.86
C GLY A 109 -16.03 22.35 -27.64
N LEU A 110 -15.04 23.13 -27.20
CA LEU A 110 -13.76 23.26 -27.89
C LEU A 110 -12.84 22.06 -27.62
N PRO A 111 -12.17 21.50 -28.66
CA PRO A 111 -11.13 20.50 -28.47
C PRO A 111 -9.84 21.14 -27.94
N LEU A 112 -8.96 20.33 -27.34
CA LEU A 112 -7.74 20.80 -26.65
C LEU A 112 -6.88 21.75 -27.50
N ALA A 113 -6.74 21.48 -28.80
CA ALA A 113 -5.98 22.31 -29.74
C ALA A 113 -6.56 23.73 -29.94
N SER A 114 -7.86 23.89 -29.76
CA SER A 114 -8.58 25.17 -29.93
C SER A 114 -8.86 25.89 -28.61
N MET A 115 -8.48 25.30 -27.47
CA MET A 115 -8.69 25.89 -26.16
C MET A 115 -7.73 27.06 -25.89
N THR A 116 -8.26 28.10 -25.25
CA THR A 116 -7.45 29.14 -24.61
C THR A 116 -6.59 28.55 -23.49
N GLN A 117 -5.56 29.27 -23.04
CA GLN A 117 -4.71 28.80 -21.94
C GLN A 117 -5.50 28.54 -20.65
N ALA A 118 -6.48 29.39 -20.35
CA ALA A 118 -7.38 29.20 -19.21
C ALA A 118 -8.22 27.92 -19.36
N GLN A 119 -8.81 27.67 -20.53
CA GLN A 119 -9.58 26.46 -20.78
C GLN A 119 -8.71 25.19 -20.76
N ARG A 120 -7.48 25.26 -21.28
CA ARG A 120 -6.52 24.15 -21.15
C ARG A 120 -6.25 23.85 -19.68
N LEU A 121 -6.02 24.86 -18.84
CA LEU A 121 -5.82 24.67 -17.41
C LEU A 121 -7.00 23.92 -16.76
N GLU A 122 -8.24 24.20 -17.18
CA GLU A 122 -9.42 23.48 -16.70
C GLU A 122 -9.47 22.03 -17.19
N ALA A 123 -9.19 21.80 -18.48
CA ALA A 123 -9.13 20.45 -19.04
C ALA A 123 -8.06 19.60 -18.35
N TYR A 124 -6.87 20.17 -18.14
CA TYR A 124 -5.78 19.53 -17.41
C TYR A 124 -6.14 19.28 -15.94
N SER A 125 -6.74 20.26 -15.26
CA SER A 125 -7.22 20.09 -13.90
C SER A 125 -8.26 18.97 -13.75
N LEU A 126 -9.13 18.79 -14.75
CA LEU A 126 -10.05 17.67 -14.80
C LEU A 126 -9.34 16.35 -15.16
N ALA A 127 -8.36 16.37 -16.06
CA ALA A 127 -7.57 15.19 -16.40
C ALA A 127 -6.76 14.63 -15.21
N GLY A 128 -6.54 15.46 -14.19
CA GLY A 128 -5.63 15.19 -13.09
C GLY A 128 -4.16 15.31 -13.52
N THR A 129 -3.90 15.98 -14.64
CA THR A 129 -2.56 16.22 -15.19
C THR A 129 -2.31 17.71 -15.40
N ALA A 130 -1.06 18.12 -15.58
CA ALA A 130 -0.69 19.45 -16.02
C ALA A 130 0.51 19.36 -16.96
N PRO A 131 0.60 20.19 -18.01
CA PRO A 131 1.76 20.21 -18.90
C PRO A 131 2.97 20.81 -18.17
N TYR A 132 4.17 20.35 -18.50
CA TYR A 132 5.40 21.03 -18.09
C TYR A 132 5.45 22.43 -18.75
N GLN A 133 5.98 23.42 -18.02
CA GLN A 133 6.05 24.80 -18.52
C GLN A 133 7.08 24.94 -19.66
N ASP A 134 8.12 24.11 -19.61
CA ASP A 134 9.25 24.03 -20.52
C ASP A 134 9.06 22.98 -21.64
N ASP A 135 8.24 21.96 -21.42
CA ASP A 135 7.88 20.97 -22.44
C ASP A 135 6.38 20.62 -22.41
N VAL A 136 5.59 21.31 -23.25
CA VAL A 136 4.14 21.11 -23.34
C VAL A 136 3.73 19.75 -23.90
N ALA A 137 4.65 18.98 -24.49
CA ALA A 137 4.39 17.61 -24.92
C ALA A 137 4.46 16.62 -23.74
N ARG A 138 5.06 17.03 -22.62
CA ARG A 138 5.10 16.25 -21.39
C ARG A 138 4.06 16.77 -20.41
N SER A 139 3.45 15.84 -19.68
CA SER A 139 2.51 16.18 -18.61
C SER A 139 2.86 15.46 -17.32
N TYR A 140 2.76 16.20 -16.21
CA TYR A 140 2.85 15.68 -14.85
C TYR A 140 1.44 15.49 -14.25
N LEU A 141 1.26 14.76 -13.13
CA LEU A 141 -0.03 14.74 -12.43
C LEU A 141 -0.12 15.96 -11.59
N HIS A 142 -1.29 16.54 -11.65
CA HIS A 142 -1.64 17.67 -10.88
C HIS A 142 -3.06 17.43 -10.37
N GLY A 143 -3.18 17.08 -9.09
CA GLY A 143 -4.46 16.74 -8.45
C GLY A 143 -4.97 15.36 -8.85
N TRP A 144 -4.64 14.34 -8.06
CA TRP A 144 -5.15 13.00 -8.26
C TRP A 144 -6.64 12.96 -7.93
N HIS A 145 -7.43 12.26 -8.76
CA HIS A 145 -8.83 12.05 -8.47
C HIS A 145 -9.02 10.77 -7.70
N ARG A 146 -9.11 10.88 -6.38
CA ARG A 146 -9.58 9.76 -5.56
C ARG A 146 -11.05 9.55 -5.82
N VAL A 147 -11.41 8.37 -6.27
CA VAL A 147 -12.80 8.04 -6.57
C VAL A 147 -13.52 7.54 -5.31
N ARG A 148 -14.80 7.86 -5.20
CA ARG A 148 -15.72 7.32 -4.19
C ARG A 148 -17.01 6.92 -4.87
N TYR A 149 -17.61 5.83 -4.42
CA TYR A 149 -18.98 5.51 -4.82
C TYR A 149 -19.94 6.57 -4.32
N LEU A 150 -20.99 6.80 -5.10
CA LEU A 150 -22.13 7.62 -4.67
C LEU A 150 -23.01 6.82 -3.72
N ASP A 151 -23.50 7.49 -2.69
CA ASP A 151 -24.51 6.92 -1.81
C ASP A 151 -25.83 6.76 -2.61
N PRO A 152 -26.54 5.63 -2.50
CA PRO A 152 -27.85 5.43 -3.13
C PRO A 152 -28.92 6.49 -2.79
N ALA A 153 -28.77 7.19 -1.67
CA ALA A 153 -29.64 8.29 -1.30
C ALA A 153 -29.40 9.55 -2.16
N GLU A 154 -28.23 9.65 -2.79
CA GLU A 154 -27.81 10.81 -3.60
C GLU A 154 -28.18 10.66 -5.10
N ASP A 155 -28.52 9.45 -5.58
CA ASP A 155 -28.89 9.21 -6.99
C ASP A 155 -29.77 7.95 -7.17
N ALA A 156 -30.85 8.08 -7.95
CA ALA A 156 -31.87 7.03 -8.17
C ALA A 156 -31.57 6.10 -9.36
N SER A 157 -30.36 6.14 -9.93
CA SER A 157 -29.95 5.37 -11.11
C SER A 157 -29.71 3.86 -10.83
N ALA A 158 -29.52 3.07 -11.89
CA ALA A 158 -29.43 1.61 -11.86
C ALA A 158 -28.43 1.11 -10.80
N ARG A 159 -28.91 0.23 -9.92
CA ARG A 159 -28.18 -0.22 -8.73
C ARG A 159 -27.56 -1.60 -8.93
N VAL A 160 -26.33 -1.76 -8.48
CA VAL A 160 -25.70 -3.07 -8.24
C VAL A 160 -25.22 -3.05 -6.79
N ASN A 161 -25.67 -4.00 -5.96
CA ASN A 161 -25.32 -4.09 -4.53
C ASN A 161 -25.56 -2.81 -3.71
N GLY A 162 -26.59 -2.03 -4.04
CA GLY A 162 -26.87 -0.77 -3.34
C GLY A 162 -25.79 0.30 -3.59
N GLN A 163 -25.18 0.30 -4.78
CA GLN A 163 -24.32 1.38 -5.28
C GLN A 163 -24.77 1.75 -6.69
N VAL A 164 -24.57 3.01 -7.07
CA VAL A 164 -24.79 3.48 -8.44
C VAL A 164 -23.66 2.93 -9.30
N ALA A 165 -23.95 1.91 -10.09
CA ALA A 165 -22.92 1.03 -10.66
C ALA A 165 -22.05 1.70 -11.74
N ASP A 166 -22.49 2.84 -12.27
CA ASP A 166 -21.93 3.58 -13.39
C ASP A 166 -21.49 5.00 -13.01
N LYS A 167 -21.42 5.35 -11.72
CA LYS A 167 -21.01 6.70 -11.30
C LYS A 167 -20.01 6.70 -10.15
N LEU A 168 -19.05 7.63 -10.21
CA LEU A 168 -18.09 7.89 -9.13
C LEU A 168 -17.95 9.37 -8.86
N ARG A 169 -17.76 9.72 -7.60
CA ARG A 169 -17.38 11.06 -7.17
C ARG A 169 -15.86 11.19 -7.14
N ILE A 170 -15.35 12.28 -7.72
CA ILE A 170 -13.94 12.71 -7.64
C ILE A 170 -13.81 13.94 -6.73
N THR A 171 -12.62 14.14 -6.18
CA THR A 171 -12.29 15.23 -5.25
C THR A 171 -11.97 16.57 -5.91
N LYS A 172 -12.28 16.72 -7.20
CA LYS A 172 -12.11 17.97 -7.93
C LYS A 172 -13.46 18.61 -8.18
N GLY A 173 -13.57 19.87 -7.78
CA GLY A 173 -14.74 20.70 -8.06
C GLY A 173 -14.34 22.06 -8.64
N TRP A 174 -15.37 22.85 -8.96
CA TRP A 174 -15.24 24.20 -9.51
C TRP A 174 -16.19 25.12 -8.76
N ASP A 175 -15.68 26.27 -8.32
CA ASP A 175 -16.50 27.28 -7.64
C ASP A 175 -17.44 27.95 -8.65
N PRO A 176 -18.77 27.81 -8.51
CA PRO A 176 -19.71 28.45 -9.43
C PRO A 176 -19.69 29.99 -9.35
N ARG A 177 -19.12 30.56 -8.29
CA ARG A 177 -19.04 32.03 -8.07
C ARG A 177 -17.83 32.67 -8.75
N ARG A 178 -16.92 31.88 -9.32
CA ARG A 178 -15.72 32.42 -9.96
C ARG A 178 -16.07 33.19 -11.25
N PRO A 179 -15.31 34.25 -11.60
CA PRO A 179 -15.44 34.90 -12.90
C PRO A 179 -15.27 33.88 -14.04
N GLY A 180 -16.24 33.79 -14.94
CA GLY A 180 -16.29 32.78 -16.00
C GLY A 180 -17.08 31.50 -15.67
N GLY A 181 -17.61 31.36 -14.44
CA GLY A 181 -18.51 30.28 -14.06
C GLY A 181 -17.88 28.88 -14.10
N VAL A 182 -18.72 27.85 -13.97
CA VAL A 182 -18.29 26.44 -14.11
C VAL A 182 -18.02 26.14 -15.58
N PRO A 183 -16.88 25.54 -15.96
CA PRO A 183 -16.61 25.18 -17.35
C PRO A 183 -17.66 24.20 -17.90
N GLY A 184 -18.06 24.38 -19.15
CA GLY A 184 -18.88 23.41 -19.86
C GLY A 184 -18.06 22.18 -20.25
N PHE A 185 -17.92 21.22 -19.34
CA PHE A 185 -17.21 19.97 -19.63
C PHE A 185 -17.99 19.09 -20.62
N GLY A 186 -17.32 18.63 -21.66
CA GLY A 186 -17.82 17.66 -22.61
C GLY A 186 -16.74 16.68 -23.05
N PHE A 187 -17.11 15.72 -23.87
CA PHE A 187 -16.19 14.72 -24.42
C PHE A 187 -16.32 14.63 -25.94
N THR A 188 -15.30 14.07 -26.59
CA THR A 188 -15.19 13.94 -28.05
C THR A 188 -16.32 13.17 -28.72
N GLY A 189 -16.94 12.21 -28.02
CA GLY A 189 -18.04 11.37 -28.56
C GLY A 189 -17.60 10.44 -29.70
N ASP A 190 -16.34 10.53 -30.12
CA ASP A 190 -15.71 9.68 -31.12
C ASP A 190 -15.22 8.39 -30.43
N PRO A 191 -15.61 7.19 -30.92
CA PRO A 191 -15.12 5.90 -30.40
C PRO A 191 -13.59 5.81 -30.32
N ALA A 192 -12.86 6.46 -31.23
CA ALA A 192 -11.40 6.45 -31.25
C ALA A 192 -10.77 7.34 -30.18
N ASP A 193 -11.51 8.35 -29.70
CA ASP A 193 -11.07 9.34 -28.70
C ASP A 193 -11.93 9.29 -27.43
N GLU A 194 -12.61 8.18 -27.15
CA GLU A 194 -13.42 8.02 -25.94
C GLU A 194 -12.58 8.38 -24.71
N PRO A 195 -13.15 9.06 -23.72
CA PRO A 195 -12.43 9.49 -22.52
C PRO A 195 -12.07 8.28 -21.66
N GLN A 196 -10.95 7.69 -22.03
CA GLN A 196 -10.29 6.61 -21.32
C GLN A 196 -9.81 7.13 -19.98
N TRP A 197 -10.07 6.36 -18.94
CA TRP A 197 -9.50 6.56 -17.64
C TRP A 197 -8.41 5.51 -17.39
N VAL A 198 -7.39 5.92 -16.65
CA VAL A 198 -6.32 5.03 -16.23
C VAL A 198 -6.29 5.00 -14.72
N ARG A 199 -6.42 3.81 -14.14
CA ARG A 199 -6.22 3.57 -12.71
C ARG A 199 -4.73 3.65 -12.39
N ARG A 200 -4.39 4.43 -11.36
CA ARG A 200 -3.02 4.74 -10.92
C ARG A 200 -2.93 4.47 -9.42
N ASN A 201 -2.92 3.19 -9.05
CA ASN A 201 -3.32 2.83 -7.68
C ASN A 201 -2.20 2.83 -6.65
N VAL A 202 -1.04 2.23 -6.92
CA VAL A 202 0.02 2.12 -5.89
C VAL A 202 1.36 1.99 -6.58
N MET A 203 2.40 2.62 -6.04
CA MET A 203 3.78 2.23 -6.32
C MET A 203 4.29 1.38 -5.17
N ASP A 204 4.93 0.27 -5.51
CA ASP A 204 5.58 -0.62 -4.56
C ASP A 204 7.07 -0.68 -4.85
N THR A 205 7.90 -0.47 -3.83
CA THR A 205 9.36 -0.48 -3.95
C THR A 205 9.93 -1.87 -4.19
N GLY A 206 9.12 -2.95 -4.05
CA GLY A 206 9.55 -4.35 -4.21
C GLY A 206 10.68 -4.76 -3.26
N ARG A 207 11.03 -3.89 -2.32
CA ARG A 207 12.15 -3.96 -1.38
C ARG A 207 11.64 -3.47 -0.04
N GLU A 208 11.92 -4.23 0.99
CA GLU A 208 11.69 -3.80 2.37
C GLU A 208 12.67 -2.70 2.73
N LEU A 209 12.18 -1.71 3.49
CA LEU A 209 12.99 -0.64 4.07
C LEU A 209 13.11 -0.90 5.55
N ARG A 210 14.33 -0.84 6.09
CA ARG A 210 14.59 -1.04 7.52
C ARG A 210 15.45 0.09 8.06
N SER A 211 15.24 0.41 9.33
CA SER A 211 16.07 1.35 10.06
C SER A 211 16.55 0.67 11.35
N GLU A 212 17.80 0.90 11.73
CA GLU A 212 18.37 0.40 12.98
C GLU A 212 17.87 1.17 14.21
N PHE A 213 17.37 2.38 14.00
CA PHE A 213 16.86 3.26 15.04
C PHE A 213 15.56 3.92 14.59
N PRO A 214 14.68 4.33 15.53
CA PRO A 214 13.55 5.19 15.21
C PRO A 214 14.02 6.44 14.46
N MET A 215 13.37 6.75 13.34
CA MET A 215 13.65 7.94 12.54
C MET A 215 12.36 8.69 12.30
N ASN A 216 12.36 9.96 12.68
CA ASN A 216 11.24 10.86 12.45
C ASN A 216 11.27 11.34 11.00
N VAL A 217 10.14 11.15 10.30
CA VAL A 217 9.73 11.81 9.06
C VAL A 217 10.85 11.99 8.02
N LEU A 218 11.20 10.91 7.33
CA LEU A 218 11.95 10.99 6.08
C LEU A 218 11.02 11.48 4.97
N LYS A 219 11.45 12.52 4.24
CA LYS A 219 10.73 13.00 3.07
C LYS A 219 10.95 12.02 1.92
N LEU A 220 9.87 11.61 1.28
CA LEU A 220 9.89 10.75 0.10
C LEU A 220 9.73 11.63 -1.14
N CYS A 221 10.79 11.78 -1.92
CA CYS A 221 10.78 12.54 -3.17
C CYS A 221 10.52 11.61 -4.35
N TRP A 222 9.68 12.07 -5.28
CA TRP A 222 9.37 11.35 -6.51
C TRP A 222 10.17 11.92 -7.69
N ALA A 223 10.79 11.02 -8.46
CA ALA A 223 11.55 11.32 -9.65
C ALA A 223 11.11 10.45 -10.83
N PRO A 224 10.41 11.01 -11.84
CA PRO A 224 10.32 10.37 -13.13
C PRO A 224 11.69 10.32 -13.81
N VAL A 225 11.85 9.35 -14.72
CA VAL A 225 13.02 9.29 -15.59
C VAL A 225 12.78 10.19 -16.80
N ASP A 226 13.56 11.27 -16.87
CA ASP A 226 13.53 12.25 -17.95
C ASP A 226 14.89 12.24 -18.69
N GLY A 227 14.89 11.95 -19.98
CA GLY A 227 16.11 12.04 -20.80
C GLY A 227 17.22 11.08 -20.33
N GLY A 228 16.85 9.96 -19.71
CA GLY A 228 17.78 8.99 -19.15
C GLY A 228 18.31 9.33 -17.75
N ARG A 229 17.84 10.42 -17.12
CA ARG A 229 18.19 10.81 -15.75
C ARG A 229 16.95 10.89 -14.87
N SER A 230 17.08 10.53 -13.59
CA SER A 230 16.02 10.72 -12.59
C SER A 230 16.12 12.14 -12.02
N LEU A 231 15.12 12.97 -12.28
CA LEU A 231 15.03 14.34 -11.76
C LEU A 231 13.85 14.44 -10.78
N PHE A 232 14.08 15.03 -9.62
CA PHE A 232 13.11 15.10 -8.53
C PHE A 232 12.26 16.37 -8.63
N TYR A 233 10.95 16.21 -8.81
CA TYR A 233 10.04 17.34 -9.01
C TYR A 233 9.16 17.65 -7.81
N GLY A 234 9.10 16.77 -6.80
CA GLY A 234 8.27 17.02 -5.63
C GLY A 234 8.29 15.92 -4.58
N GLU A 235 7.72 16.26 -3.42
CA GLU A 235 7.48 15.34 -2.33
C GLU A 235 6.25 14.46 -2.65
N ALA A 236 6.45 13.15 -2.60
CA ALA A 236 5.43 12.13 -2.76
C ALA A 236 4.77 11.76 -1.43
N GLY A 237 5.46 12.00 -0.31
CA GLY A 237 4.97 11.75 1.04
C GLY A 237 6.11 11.73 2.05
N ALA A 238 5.86 11.11 3.20
CA ALA A 238 6.86 10.91 4.23
C ALA A 238 6.81 9.48 4.79
N VAL A 239 7.95 9.01 5.29
CA VAL A 239 8.13 7.70 5.94
C VAL A 239 8.66 7.93 7.34
N THR A 240 8.05 7.28 8.33
CA THR A 240 8.54 7.29 9.72
C THR A 240 8.90 5.86 10.09
N PHE A 241 10.08 5.69 10.70
CA PHE A 241 10.48 4.42 11.30
C PHE A 241 10.29 4.53 12.80
N ALA A 242 9.55 3.59 13.37
CA ALA A 242 9.36 3.47 14.81
C ALA A 242 9.71 2.04 15.22
N ASP A 243 10.21 1.89 16.45
CA ASP A 243 10.37 0.56 17.01
C ASP A 243 9.00 -0.12 17.09
N PRO A 244 8.90 -1.40 16.68
CA PRO A 244 7.67 -2.14 16.86
C PRO A 244 7.38 -2.25 18.36
N HIS A 245 6.14 -1.98 18.75
CA HIS A 245 5.73 -2.11 20.14
C HIS A 245 5.77 -3.60 20.52
N SER A 246 6.62 -3.93 21.49
CA SER A 246 6.71 -5.29 22.01
C SER A 246 5.44 -5.66 22.77
N MET A 247 4.90 -6.83 22.45
CA MET A 247 3.76 -7.42 23.17
C MET A 247 4.27 -8.42 24.20
N THR A 248 3.55 -8.54 25.30
CA THR A 248 3.74 -9.69 26.19
C THR A 248 3.17 -10.92 25.48
N ALA A 249 3.98 -11.97 25.38
CA ALA A 249 3.59 -13.24 24.79
C ALA A 249 3.94 -14.39 25.75
N SER A 250 3.18 -15.47 25.67
CA SER A 250 3.42 -16.71 26.40
C SER A 250 3.24 -17.92 25.47
N VAL A 251 3.92 -19.01 25.80
CA VAL A 251 3.89 -20.25 25.03
C VAL A 251 3.44 -21.37 25.94
N SER A 252 2.37 -22.07 25.56
CA SER A 252 1.89 -23.27 26.23
C SER A 252 2.13 -24.48 25.33
N LEU A 253 2.90 -25.45 25.83
CA LEU A 253 3.17 -26.69 25.12
C LEU A 253 2.11 -27.74 25.46
N THR A 254 1.56 -28.43 24.46
CA THR A 254 0.64 -29.56 24.70
C THR A 254 1.37 -30.85 25.07
N THR A 255 2.66 -30.95 24.77
CA THR A 255 3.54 -32.04 25.18
C THR A 255 4.88 -31.53 25.67
N ARG A 256 5.54 -32.31 26.52
CA ARG A 256 6.95 -32.11 26.91
C ARG A 256 7.84 -33.26 26.43
N GLN A 257 7.29 -34.20 25.66
CA GLN A 257 8.05 -35.31 25.14
C GLN A 257 9.04 -34.81 24.10
N MET A 258 10.33 -35.03 24.36
CA MET A 258 11.39 -34.65 23.41
C MET A 258 11.22 -35.38 22.08
N GLY A 259 11.46 -34.66 20.99
CA GLY A 259 11.34 -35.17 19.62
C GLY A 259 9.89 -35.38 19.16
N ALA A 260 8.89 -35.06 19.97
CA ALA A 260 7.50 -35.07 19.54
C ALA A 260 7.16 -33.78 18.78
N VAL A 261 6.45 -33.92 17.67
CA VAL A 261 5.74 -32.82 17.03
C VAL A 261 4.36 -32.72 17.66
N ALA A 262 4.02 -31.58 18.24
CA ALA A 262 2.72 -31.38 18.87
C ALA A 262 2.24 -29.93 18.80
N PRO A 263 0.93 -29.69 18.98
CA PRO A 263 0.41 -28.34 19.03
C PRO A 263 1.03 -27.51 20.16
N VAL A 264 1.29 -26.25 19.88
CA VAL A 264 1.69 -25.23 20.84
C VAL A 264 0.70 -24.07 20.73
N VAL A 265 0.35 -23.49 21.87
CA VAL A 265 -0.51 -22.31 21.92
C VAL A 265 0.37 -21.11 22.22
N LEU A 266 0.41 -20.16 21.29
CA LEU A 266 1.03 -18.86 21.48
C LEU A 266 -0.05 -17.87 21.86
N THR A 267 0.03 -17.30 23.05
CA THR A 267 -0.91 -16.30 23.55
C THR A 267 -0.21 -14.95 23.64
N PHE A 268 -0.79 -13.91 23.06
CA PHE A 268 -0.25 -12.55 23.07
C PHE A 268 -1.36 -11.51 23.20
N ALA A 269 -1.00 -10.33 23.71
CA ALA A 269 -1.94 -9.23 23.91
C ALA A 269 -1.35 -7.92 23.36
N PRO A 270 -2.12 -7.14 22.57
CA PRO A 270 -1.74 -5.78 22.24
C PRO A 270 -1.56 -4.96 23.51
N THR A 271 -0.57 -4.08 23.53
CA THR A 271 -0.36 -3.19 24.67
C THR A 271 -1.57 -2.26 24.85
N VAL A 272 -2.19 -2.33 26.03
CA VAL A 272 -3.37 -1.54 26.40
C VAL A 272 -3.04 -0.04 26.32
N GLY A 273 -3.97 0.76 25.80
CA GLY A 273 -3.87 2.23 25.73
C GLY A 273 -3.05 2.77 24.55
N LEU A 274 -2.53 1.90 23.66
CA LEU A 274 -1.92 2.35 22.42
C LEU A 274 -2.97 2.66 21.36
N LYS A 275 -3.10 3.94 21.00
CA LYS A 275 -4.05 4.45 19.99
C LYS A 275 -4.00 3.73 18.63
N MET A 276 -2.86 3.16 18.25
CA MET A 276 -2.72 2.41 17.00
C MET A 276 -3.61 1.15 16.95
N TYR A 277 -3.91 0.54 18.10
CA TYR A 277 -4.81 -0.62 18.22
C TYR A 277 -6.27 -0.22 18.45
N GLU A 278 -6.57 1.08 18.67
CA GLU A 278 -7.94 1.60 18.68
C GLU A 278 -8.47 1.80 17.26
N ARG A 279 -7.61 2.23 16.34
CA ARG A 279 -7.97 2.56 14.94
C ARG A 279 -6.90 2.08 13.96
N VAL A 280 -7.01 0.82 13.56
CA VAL A 280 -6.19 0.29 12.47
C VAL A 280 -6.67 0.89 11.14
N ALA A 281 -5.84 1.69 10.49
CA ALA A 281 -6.14 2.28 9.17
C ALA A 281 -5.24 1.75 8.05
N GLY A 282 -4.00 1.40 8.38
CA GLY A 282 -3.02 0.83 7.46
C GLY A 282 -3.02 -0.70 7.44
N GLU A 283 -2.18 -1.27 6.58
CA GLU A 283 -1.78 -2.68 6.68
C GLU A 283 -1.02 -2.86 8.01
N MET A 284 -1.27 -3.97 8.70
CA MET A 284 -0.61 -4.28 9.97
C MET A 284 0.22 -5.55 9.80
N ILE A 285 1.44 -5.54 10.34
CA ILE A 285 2.34 -6.69 10.33
C ILE A 285 2.55 -7.13 11.78
N LEU A 286 2.20 -8.37 12.08
CA LEU A 286 2.55 -9.04 13.32
C LEU A 286 3.76 -9.94 13.06
N GLN A 287 4.83 -9.72 13.81
CA GLN A 287 6.05 -10.52 13.75
C GLN A 287 6.22 -11.29 15.06
N ILE A 288 6.26 -12.62 14.95
CA ILE A 288 6.53 -13.54 16.04
C ILE A 288 7.94 -14.07 15.84
N ARG A 289 8.85 -13.71 16.74
CA ARG A 289 10.24 -14.15 16.68
C ARG A 289 10.48 -15.32 17.63
N PHE A 290 11.02 -16.40 17.10
CA PHE A 290 11.48 -17.54 17.87
C PHE A 290 12.98 -17.40 18.11
N VAL A 291 13.35 -17.24 19.38
CA VAL A 291 14.73 -17.06 19.81
C VAL A 291 15.23 -18.38 20.40
N GLY A 292 16.19 -19.01 19.74
CA GLY A 292 16.91 -20.18 20.24
C GLY A 292 16.84 -21.40 19.32
N PRO A 293 17.88 -22.25 19.34
CA PRO A 293 18.10 -23.30 18.33
C PRO A 293 17.17 -24.52 18.45
N ARG A 294 16.30 -24.59 19.47
CA ARG A 294 15.56 -25.81 19.85
C ARG A 294 14.07 -25.78 19.55
N PHE A 295 13.61 -24.74 18.86
CA PHE A 295 12.21 -24.59 18.52
C PHE A 295 12.04 -24.62 17.01
N ALA A 296 11.64 -25.77 16.47
CA ALA A 296 11.33 -25.92 15.06
C ALA A 296 9.82 -25.97 14.89
N LEU A 297 9.28 -25.05 14.07
CA LEU A 297 7.87 -25.10 13.68
C LEU A 297 7.62 -26.31 12.79
N ALA A 298 6.39 -26.80 12.80
CA ALA A 298 5.91 -27.85 11.92
C ALA A 298 4.62 -27.41 11.23
N THR A 299 4.37 -27.97 10.06
CA THR A 299 3.14 -27.76 9.30
C THR A 299 1.92 -28.28 10.06
N SER A 300 0.73 -27.90 9.63
CA SER A 300 -0.53 -28.40 10.18
C SER A 300 -0.69 -29.93 10.04
N SER A 301 0.01 -30.55 9.09
CA SER A 301 0.10 -32.01 8.95
C SER A 301 1.13 -32.68 9.87
N GLY A 302 1.90 -31.90 10.65
CA GLY A 302 2.88 -32.41 11.61
C GLY A 302 4.27 -32.66 11.03
N GLU A 303 4.55 -32.18 9.81
CA GLU A 303 5.87 -32.26 9.20
C GLU A 303 6.72 -31.06 9.66
N ALA A 304 7.91 -31.33 10.23
CA ALA A 304 8.80 -30.28 10.69
C ALA A 304 9.27 -29.42 9.50
N LEU A 305 9.13 -28.10 9.62
CA LEU A 305 9.57 -27.15 8.61
C LEU A 305 11.10 -27.15 8.56
N GLN A 306 11.63 -27.42 7.37
CA GLN A 306 13.05 -27.39 7.10
C GLN A 306 13.51 -25.98 6.72
N PRO A 307 14.81 -25.68 6.77
CA PRO A 307 15.34 -24.39 6.32
C PRO A 307 14.92 -24.00 4.90
N GLU A 308 14.81 -24.97 3.99
CA GLU A 308 14.36 -24.81 2.60
C GLU A 308 12.86 -24.47 2.46
N ASP A 309 12.05 -24.73 3.49
CA ASP A 309 10.65 -24.32 3.53
C ASP A 309 10.47 -22.83 3.85
N ALA A 310 11.58 -22.11 4.08
CA ALA A 310 11.55 -20.68 4.28
C ALA A 310 10.96 -19.98 3.06
N VAL A 311 9.83 -19.30 3.27
CA VAL A 311 9.15 -18.56 2.21
C VAL A 311 9.59 -17.11 2.25
N PRO A 312 10.15 -16.60 1.15
CA PRO A 312 10.51 -15.20 1.09
C PRO A 312 9.27 -14.31 1.24
N PRO A 313 9.30 -13.17 1.97
CA PRO A 313 8.22 -12.19 1.99
C PRO A 313 7.62 -11.80 0.62
N ALA A 314 8.39 -11.84 -0.47
CA ALA A 314 7.86 -11.62 -1.82
C ALA A 314 6.87 -12.70 -2.30
N SER A 315 6.93 -13.90 -1.71
CA SER A 315 6.07 -15.06 -1.98
C SER A 315 5.06 -15.33 -0.87
N MET A 316 4.81 -14.36 0.02
CA MET A 316 3.81 -14.49 1.07
C MET A 316 2.43 -14.77 0.48
N ALA A 317 1.69 -15.71 1.08
CA ALA A 317 0.38 -16.09 0.60
C ALA A 317 -0.55 -16.46 1.77
N GLN A 318 -1.86 -16.30 1.56
CA GLN A 318 -2.86 -16.72 2.54
C GLN A 318 -2.81 -18.24 2.78
N SER A 319 -2.51 -19.03 1.74
CA SER A 319 -2.37 -20.49 1.84
C SER A 319 -1.26 -20.89 2.81
N MET A 320 -0.23 -20.05 2.99
CA MET A 320 0.81 -20.28 3.99
C MET A 320 0.26 -20.17 5.42
N CYS A 321 -0.63 -19.21 5.69
CA CYS A 321 -1.29 -19.12 6.98
C CYS A 321 -2.04 -20.41 7.32
N GLY A 322 -2.76 -20.99 6.35
CA GLY A 322 -3.48 -22.26 6.53
C GLY A 322 -2.59 -23.50 6.67
N LYS A 323 -1.35 -23.43 6.18
CA LYS A 323 -0.34 -24.48 6.44
C LYS A 323 0.27 -24.39 7.84
N LEU A 324 0.32 -23.20 8.41
CA LEU A 324 0.99 -22.94 9.69
C LEU A 324 0.01 -23.03 10.86
N PHE A 325 -1.12 -22.34 10.78
CA PHE A 325 -2.10 -22.28 11.85
C PHE A 325 -3.02 -23.49 11.86
N LEU A 326 -3.08 -24.17 13.00
CA LEU A 326 -4.08 -25.19 13.30
C LEU A 326 -5.40 -24.52 13.73
N GLU A 327 -5.30 -23.51 14.58
CA GLU A 327 -6.44 -22.81 15.16
C GLU A 327 -6.02 -21.38 15.53
N VAL A 328 -6.99 -20.46 15.53
CA VAL A 328 -6.82 -19.09 16.00
C VAL A 328 -7.99 -18.72 16.90
N TRP A 329 -7.73 -17.97 17.96
CA TRP A 329 -8.76 -17.54 18.91
C TRP A 329 -8.49 -16.12 19.42
N SER A 330 -9.55 -15.38 19.73
CA SER A 330 -9.43 -14.09 20.42
C SER A 330 -10.69 -13.75 21.20
N ASN A 331 -10.53 -12.95 22.26
CA ASN A 331 -11.63 -12.28 22.95
C ASN A 331 -11.95 -10.87 22.38
N ASP A 332 -11.33 -10.47 21.27
CA ASP A 332 -11.74 -9.28 20.52
C ASP A 332 -13.22 -9.43 20.10
N ALA A 333 -14.01 -8.36 20.24
CA ALA A 333 -15.43 -8.40 19.91
C ALA A 333 -15.71 -8.67 18.42
N ARG A 334 -14.70 -8.53 17.56
CA ARG A 334 -14.73 -8.86 16.13
C ARG A 334 -14.03 -10.18 15.81
N GLY A 335 -13.53 -10.88 16.83
CA GLY A 335 -12.76 -12.11 16.70
C GLY A 335 -11.34 -11.90 16.19
N PHE A 336 -10.65 -13.00 15.93
CA PHE A 336 -9.30 -12.97 15.38
C PHE A 336 -9.32 -12.44 13.93
N PRO A 337 -8.55 -11.39 13.59
CA PRO A 337 -8.56 -10.82 12.25
C PRO A 337 -8.05 -11.82 11.21
N MET A 338 -8.73 -11.93 10.07
CA MET A 338 -8.28 -12.83 9.00
C MET A 338 -6.96 -12.34 8.39
N PRO A 339 -5.89 -13.16 8.41
CA PRO A 339 -4.63 -12.81 7.75
C PRO A 339 -4.79 -12.68 6.24
N LYS A 340 -4.17 -11.66 5.66
CA LYS A 340 -3.98 -11.50 4.20
C LYS A 340 -2.98 -12.52 3.68
N ALA A 341 -1.84 -12.63 4.37
CA ALA A 341 -0.74 -13.49 3.99
C ALA A 341 0.15 -13.79 5.19
N CYS A 342 0.85 -14.93 5.13
CA CYS A 342 1.88 -15.27 6.11
C CYS A 342 3.15 -15.68 5.40
N TYR A 343 4.28 -15.51 6.07
CA TYR A 343 5.54 -16.12 5.67
C TYR A 343 6.32 -16.55 6.92
N PHE A 344 7.19 -17.54 6.73
CA PHE A 344 8.10 -18.03 7.75
C PHE A 344 9.50 -18.08 7.16
N GLY A 345 10.50 -17.58 7.89
CA GLY A 345 11.87 -17.54 7.38
C GLY A 345 12.90 -17.10 8.42
N PRO A 346 14.18 -17.00 8.03
CA PRO A 346 15.22 -16.50 8.91
C PRO A 346 14.96 -15.03 9.30
N VAL A 347 15.43 -14.62 10.48
CA VAL A 347 15.27 -13.23 10.94
C VAL A 347 15.83 -12.26 9.90
N GLY A 348 14.97 -11.34 9.46
CA GLY A 348 15.33 -10.35 8.45
C GLY A 348 15.69 -10.86 7.06
N GLY A 349 15.27 -12.08 6.70
CA GLY A 349 15.47 -12.65 5.36
C GLY A 349 16.90 -13.11 5.05
N ALA A 350 17.87 -12.84 5.93
CA ALA A 350 19.28 -13.21 5.78
C ALA A 350 19.93 -13.70 7.09
N GLY A 351 19.11 -14.09 8.08
CA GLY A 351 19.49 -14.30 9.48
C GLY A 351 20.73 -15.15 9.76
N ALA A 352 21.31 -14.96 10.95
CA ALA A 352 22.47 -15.71 11.42
C ALA A 352 22.21 -17.21 11.38
N VAL A 353 23.17 -17.96 10.83
CA VAL A 353 23.15 -19.42 10.78
C VAL A 353 24.10 -20.00 11.83
N ASP A 354 23.76 -21.17 12.36
CA ASP A 354 24.65 -21.96 13.21
C ASP A 354 25.77 -22.62 12.37
N ASP A 355 26.65 -23.36 13.04
CA ASP A 355 27.78 -24.05 12.42
C ASP A 355 27.36 -25.05 11.32
N ASP A 356 26.11 -25.52 11.37
CA ASP A 356 25.50 -26.45 10.41
C ASP A 356 24.74 -25.72 9.28
N GLY A 357 24.77 -24.37 9.26
CA GLY A 357 24.10 -23.57 8.24
C GLY A 357 22.60 -23.35 8.50
N ASN A 358 22.08 -23.73 9.66
CA ASN A 358 20.68 -23.54 10.02
C ASN A 358 20.46 -22.19 10.70
N PRO A 359 19.43 -21.42 10.31
CA PRO A 359 19.14 -20.14 10.98
C PRO A 359 18.85 -20.29 12.48
N VAL A 360 19.62 -19.55 13.28
CA VAL A 360 19.59 -19.52 14.77
C VAL A 360 18.30 -18.90 15.29
N GLU A 361 17.72 -17.97 14.52
CA GLU A 361 16.46 -17.31 14.83
C GLU A 361 15.54 -17.34 13.62
N ARG A 362 14.23 -17.45 13.90
CA ARG A 362 13.18 -17.51 12.89
C ARG A 362 12.11 -16.47 13.15
N ASP A 363 11.63 -15.86 12.08
CA ASP A 363 10.45 -15.00 12.10
C ASP A 363 9.27 -15.73 11.47
N LEU A 364 8.14 -15.76 12.18
CA LEU A 364 6.83 -15.96 11.60
C LEU A 364 6.17 -14.59 11.47
N VAL A 365 5.78 -14.23 10.25
CA VAL A 365 5.16 -12.94 9.96
C VAL A 365 3.76 -13.14 9.42
N VAL A 366 2.84 -12.36 9.98
CA VAL A 366 1.42 -12.33 9.63
C VAL A 366 1.08 -10.93 9.16
N VAL A 367 0.59 -10.84 7.93
CA VAL A 367 0.16 -9.57 7.33
C VAL A 367 -1.35 -9.50 7.36
N PHE A 368 -1.87 -8.38 7.84
CA PHE A 368 -3.29 -8.08 7.95
C PHE A 368 -3.67 -6.96 7.00
N GLU A 369 -4.80 -7.09 6.29
CA GLU A 369 -5.27 -6.04 5.39
C GLU A 369 -5.58 -4.72 6.12
N ARG A 370 -5.66 -3.64 5.33
CA ARG A 370 -6.09 -2.33 5.83
C ARG A 370 -7.40 -2.44 6.58
N PHE A 371 -7.46 -1.80 7.74
CA PHE A 371 -8.61 -1.85 8.64
C PHE A 371 -8.92 -3.22 9.25
N ASN A 372 -8.13 -4.26 8.98
CA ASN A 372 -8.36 -5.63 9.43
C ASN A 372 -7.19 -6.19 10.25
N GLY A 373 -6.63 -5.37 11.15
CA GLY A 373 -5.54 -5.79 12.06
C GLY A 373 -6.02 -6.08 13.48
N LEU A 374 -5.05 -6.38 14.36
CA LEU A 374 -5.24 -6.54 15.79
C LEU A 374 -5.80 -5.24 16.40
N ARG A 375 -6.71 -5.37 17.36
CA ARG A 375 -7.32 -4.24 18.05
C ARG A 375 -7.37 -4.49 19.55
N ASN A 376 -7.62 -3.41 20.29
CA ASN A 376 -7.87 -3.45 21.72
C ASN A 376 -9.35 -3.18 22.03
N TYR A 377 -10.26 -3.89 21.35
CA TYR A 377 -11.71 -3.78 21.56
C TYR A 377 -12.33 -5.15 21.90
N CYS A 378 -12.39 -5.47 23.18
CA CYS A 378 -12.58 -6.83 23.68
C CYS A 378 -13.93 -7.00 24.36
N VAL A 379 -14.45 -8.22 24.36
CA VAL A 379 -15.68 -8.56 25.08
C VAL A 379 -15.44 -8.39 26.58
N GLY A 380 -16.17 -7.45 27.20
CA GLY A 380 -16.04 -7.10 28.62
C GLY A 380 -15.39 -5.73 28.91
N GLY A 381 -14.99 -4.98 27.88
CA GLY A 381 -14.50 -3.59 27.99
C GLY A 381 -13.00 -3.44 27.76
N GLU A 382 -12.54 -2.20 27.57
CA GLU A 382 -11.12 -1.88 27.28
C GLU A 382 -10.19 -2.23 28.46
N ASP A 383 -10.73 -2.32 29.68
CA ASP A 383 -9.99 -2.58 30.92
C ASP A 383 -9.51 -4.03 31.09
N ILE A 384 -10.07 -4.98 30.32
CA ILE A 384 -9.74 -6.42 30.42
C ILE A 384 -8.57 -6.80 29.49
N GLY A 385 -8.28 -5.96 28.49
CA GLY A 385 -7.23 -6.21 27.48
C GLY A 385 -7.60 -7.33 26.50
N CYS A 386 -7.21 -7.16 25.23
CA CYS A 386 -7.48 -8.17 24.22
C CYS A 386 -6.39 -9.24 24.26
N GLU A 387 -6.83 -10.49 24.22
CA GLU A 387 -5.99 -11.66 24.12
C GLU A 387 -6.21 -12.31 22.75
N TYR A 388 -5.10 -12.71 22.14
CA TYR A 388 -5.06 -13.40 20.87
C TYR A 388 -4.24 -14.67 21.05
N GLN A 389 -4.71 -15.74 20.44
CA GLN A 389 -4.08 -17.04 20.48
C GLN A 389 -3.93 -17.57 19.07
N VAL A 390 -2.75 -18.13 18.78
CA VAL A 390 -2.52 -18.93 17.58
C VAL A 390 -1.99 -20.30 18.00
N VAL A 391 -2.56 -21.34 17.41
CA VAL A 391 -2.14 -22.72 17.60
C VAL A 391 -1.33 -23.16 16.39
N LEU A 392 -0.12 -23.63 16.63
CA LEU A 392 0.86 -24.07 15.63
C LEU A 392 1.34 -25.47 15.99
N ASN A 393 1.83 -26.26 15.06
CA ASN A 393 2.65 -27.41 15.43
C ASN A 393 4.09 -26.98 15.65
N ALA A 394 4.75 -27.56 16.64
CA ALA A 394 6.18 -27.42 16.84
C ALA A 394 6.80 -28.75 17.25
N LEU A 395 8.03 -28.97 16.82
CA LEU A 395 8.90 -30.02 17.32
C LEU A 395 9.50 -29.56 18.65
N VAL A 396 9.23 -30.32 19.71
CA VAL A 396 9.82 -30.08 21.02
C VAL A 396 11.28 -30.55 21.02
N GLY A 397 12.21 -29.60 20.92
CA GLY A 397 13.65 -29.87 20.83
C GLY A 397 14.28 -30.43 22.12
N GLY A 398 15.33 -31.23 21.94
CA GLY A 398 16.25 -31.75 22.97
C GLY A 398 17.43 -30.82 23.26
#